data_AF-A0ABC8IY47-F1
#
_entry.id   AF-A0ABC8IY47-F1
#
_cell.length_a   1.000
_cell.length_b   1.000
_cell.length_c   1.000
_cell.angle_alpha   90.00
_cell.angle_beta   90.00
_cell.angle_gamma   90.00
#
_symmetry.space_group_name_H-M   'P 1'
#
loop_
_entity.id
_entity.type
_entity.pdbx_description
1 polymer ?
#
loop_
_entity_poly.entity_id
_entity_poly.type
_entity_poly.pdbx_seq_one_letter_code
_entity_poly.pdbx_strand_id
1 'polypeptide(L)'
;MKIGLTITIILLSVATTVLGSEPSGQGESASNVHATYNFYNAEKNNYDLMATSVFCATWDAGKPYEWRSKYGWTAFCGPVGPRGLAACGKCLRAGNTRKN
;
A
#
# COMPACT_ATOMS: atom_id res chain seq x y z
N MET A 1 49.48 -27.34 -0.70
CA MET A 1 49.38 -28.29 -1.84
C MET A 1 47.95 -28.24 -2.37
N LYS A 2 47.77 -27.62 -3.55
CA LYS A 2 46.57 -27.49 -4.42
C LYS A 2 45.29 -26.90 -3.80
N ILE A 3 45.18 -25.59 -3.61
CA ILE A 3 44.57 -24.62 -4.56
C ILE A 3 44.63 -25.04 -6.04
N GLY A 4 43.46 -25.31 -6.64
CA GLY A 4 43.25 -25.44 -8.08
C GLY A 4 41.97 -24.66 -8.44
N LEU A 5 42.10 -23.53 -9.16
CA LEU A 5 41.98 -23.41 -10.62
C LEU A 5 40.51 -23.56 -11.05
N THR A 6 39.83 -22.59 -11.67
CA THR A 6 40.30 -21.77 -12.80
C THR A 6 39.41 -20.53 -12.96
N ILE A 7 40.01 -19.36 -12.81
CA ILE A 7 39.59 -18.11 -13.46
C ILE A 7 40.04 -18.23 -14.92
N THR A 8 39.12 -18.32 -15.88
CA THR A 8 39.30 -17.68 -17.21
C THR A 8 37.99 -17.66 -18.01
N ILE A 9 37.62 -16.44 -18.46
CA ILE A 9 36.91 -16.12 -19.71
C ILE A 9 35.37 -16.27 -19.63
N ILE A 10 34.61 -15.26 -19.21
CA ILE A 10 34.19 -14.08 -20.00
C ILE A 10 33.73 -14.46 -21.42
N LEU A 11 32.41 -14.61 -21.60
CA LEU A 11 31.77 -14.18 -22.84
C LEU A 11 30.48 -13.45 -22.48
N LEU A 12 30.39 -12.21 -22.97
CA LEU A 12 29.26 -11.30 -22.84
C LEU A 12 27.96 -11.98 -23.24
N SER A 13 27.00 -12.01 -22.32
CA SER A 13 25.59 -11.79 -22.67
C SER A 13 25.10 -10.61 -21.85
N VAL A 14 25.23 -9.43 -22.47
CA VAL A 14 24.40 -8.27 -22.10
C VAL A 14 22.96 -8.68 -22.35
N ALA A 15 22.29 -9.05 -21.28
CA ALA A 15 20.85 -8.90 -21.13
C ALA A 15 20.64 -8.63 -19.64
N THR A 16 20.83 -7.38 -19.23
CA THR A 16 20.13 -6.86 -18.05
C THR A 16 18.64 -6.89 -18.40
N THR A 17 18.03 -8.07 -18.35
CA THR A 17 16.60 -8.15 -18.14
C THR A 17 16.40 -7.59 -16.74
N VAL A 18 15.92 -6.36 -16.69
CA VAL A 18 15.27 -5.84 -15.50
C VAL A 18 14.08 -6.77 -15.28
N LEU A 19 14.32 -7.88 -14.60
CA LEU A 19 13.27 -8.66 -13.96
C LEU A 19 12.72 -7.71 -12.92
N GLY A 20 11.68 -6.99 -13.29
CA GLY A 20 10.85 -6.27 -12.36
C GLY A 20 10.37 -7.29 -11.34
N SER A 21 11.09 -7.39 -10.23
CA SER A 21 10.56 -7.96 -9.02
C SER A 21 9.47 -6.99 -8.58
N GLU A 22 8.26 -7.17 -9.10
CA GLU A 22 7.09 -6.68 -8.39
C GLU A 22 7.23 -7.26 -6.98
N PRO A 23 7.35 -6.43 -5.93
CA PRO A 23 7.29 -6.97 -4.59
C PRO A 23 5.90 -7.58 -4.49
N SER A 24 5.83 -8.92 -4.52
CA SER A 24 4.66 -9.69 -4.13
C SER A 24 4.50 -9.46 -2.62
N GLY A 25 4.02 -8.26 -2.28
CA GLY A 25 3.74 -7.87 -0.91
C GLY A 25 2.70 -8.84 -0.40
N GLN A 26 3.11 -9.72 0.52
CA GLN A 26 2.18 -10.52 1.29
C GLN A 26 1.23 -9.53 1.98
N GLY A 27 -0.05 -9.60 1.59
CA GLY A 27 -1.08 -8.77 2.16
C GLY A 27 -1.31 -9.20 3.60
N GLU A 28 -1.31 -8.24 4.50
CA GLU A 28 -1.65 -8.46 5.91
C GLU A 28 -3.16 -8.67 6.06
N SER A 29 -3.58 -9.54 6.98
CA SER A 29 -5.00 -9.84 7.19
C SER A 29 -5.36 -10.04 8.67
N ALA A 30 -6.59 -9.65 9.03
CA ALA A 30 -7.17 -9.86 10.34
C ALA A 30 -8.68 -10.11 10.19
N SER A 31 -9.23 -10.93 11.09
CA SER A 31 -10.66 -11.27 11.15
C SER A 31 -11.25 -10.81 12.49
N ASN A 32 -12.57 -10.70 12.56
CA ASN A 32 -13.30 -10.27 13.77
C ASN A 32 -12.85 -8.90 14.31
N VAL A 33 -12.44 -8.00 13.40
CA VAL A 33 -12.08 -6.63 13.75
C VAL A 33 -13.33 -5.76 13.91
N HIS A 34 -13.27 -4.81 14.84
CA HIS A 34 -14.33 -3.83 15.02
C HIS A 34 -14.19 -2.68 14.01
N ALA A 35 -15.24 -2.40 13.25
CA ALA A 35 -15.28 -1.29 12.30
C ALA A 35 -16.45 -0.35 12.65
N THR A 36 -16.11 0.91 12.91
CA THR A 36 -17.06 2.01 13.09
C THR A 36 -17.07 2.90 11.85
N TYR A 37 -18.11 3.73 11.72
CA TYR A 37 -18.18 4.73 10.64
C TYR A 37 -17.77 6.11 11.13
N ASN A 38 -17.30 6.95 10.21
CA ASN A 38 -17.09 8.37 10.42
C ASN A 38 -17.52 9.14 9.16
N PHE A 39 -18.18 10.28 9.34
CA PHE A 39 -18.75 11.07 8.25
C PHE A 39 -17.73 12.06 7.68
N TYR A 40 -16.75 11.55 6.93
CA TYR A 40 -15.78 12.39 6.23
C TYR A 40 -16.39 13.24 5.11
N ASN A 41 -17.57 12.85 4.60
CA ASN A 41 -18.26 13.53 3.49
C ASN A 41 -17.31 13.76 2.28
N ALA A 42 -16.47 12.77 1.96
CA ALA A 42 -15.37 12.92 0.99
C ALA A 42 -15.86 13.48 -0.35
N GLU A 43 -16.94 12.95 -0.90
CA GLU A 43 -17.53 13.43 -2.16
C GLU A 43 -17.97 14.90 -2.10
N LYS A 44 -18.65 15.31 -1.02
CA LYS A 44 -19.06 16.72 -0.82
C LYS A 44 -17.87 17.66 -0.67
N ASN A 45 -16.76 17.16 -0.15
CA ASN A 45 -15.49 17.87 0.00
C ASN A 45 -14.57 17.66 -1.22
N ASN A 46 -15.09 17.25 -2.38
CA ASN A 46 -14.31 17.05 -3.62
C ASN A 46 -13.09 16.11 -3.45
N TYR A 47 -13.23 15.13 -2.54
CA TYR A 47 -12.20 14.22 -2.10
C TYR A 47 -10.92 14.94 -1.61
N ASP A 48 -11.05 16.15 -1.09
CA ASP A 48 -9.93 16.93 -0.55
C ASP A 48 -9.56 16.45 0.86
N LEU A 49 -8.36 15.89 0.98
CA LEU A 49 -7.83 15.38 2.25
C LEU A 49 -7.56 16.53 3.24
N MET A 50 -7.18 17.72 2.77
CA MET A 50 -6.91 18.87 3.63
C MET A 50 -8.21 19.42 4.21
N ALA A 51 -9.27 19.54 3.39
CA ALA A 51 -10.58 20.03 3.83
C ALA A 51 -11.21 19.17 4.93
N THR A 52 -10.90 17.87 4.93
CA THR A 52 -11.40 16.89 5.89
C THR A 52 -10.44 16.65 7.06
N SER A 53 -9.29 17.32 7.09
CA SER A 53 -8.27 17.23 8.15
C SER A 53 -7.87 15.78 8.49
N VAL A 54 -7.79 14.91 7.49
CA VAL A 54 -7.37 13.51 7.70
C VAL A 54 -5.86 13.46 7.98
N PHE A 55 -5.42 12.53 8.82
CA PHE A 55 -4.01 12.39 9.19
C PHE A 55 -3.07 12.29 7.98
N CYS A 56 -3.48 11.54 6.95
CA CYS A 56 -2.68 11.34 5.75
C CYS A 56 -2.60 12.56 4.80
N ALA A 57 -3.34 13.65 5.08
CA ALA A 57 -3.38 14.82 4.21
C ALA A 57 -1.99 15.45 4.01
N THR A 58 -1.15 15.42 5.05
CA THR A 58 0.23 15.93 5.02
C THR A 58 1.07 15.34 3.88
N TRP A 59 0.79 14.10 3.45
CA TRP A 59 1.60 13.39 2.45
C TRP A 59 0.82 13.05 1.17
N ASP A 60 -0.49 12.81 1.28
CA ASP A 60 -1.29 12.29 0.18
C ASP A 60 -2.23 13.34 -0.44
N ALA A 61 -2.36 14.55 0.12
CA ALA A 61 -3.27 15.57 -0.41
C ALA A 61 -2.94 16.01 -1.85
N GLY A 62 -1.66 15.99 -2.23
CA GLY A 62 -1.20 16.37 -3.57
C GLY A 62 -1.50 15.33 -4.67
N LYS A 63 -2.08 14.18 -4.32
CA LYS A 63 -2.40 13.14 -5.31
C LYS A 63 -3.54 13.57 -6.24
N PRO A 64 -3.55 13.09 -7.50
CA PRO A 64 -4.57 13.47 -8.46
C PRO A 64 -5.98 13.07 -7.98
N TYR A 65 -6.99 13.82 -8.42
CA TYR A 65 -8.38 13.58 -8.03
C TYR A 65 -8.80 12.13 -8.28
N GLU A 66 -8.46 11.58 -9.44
CA GLU A 66 -8.77 10.19 -9.82
C GLU A 66 -8.25 9.17 -8.81
N TRP A 67 -7.10 9.44 -8.17
CA TRP A 67 -6.56 8.58 -7.12
C TRP A 67 -7.36 8.75 -5.82
N ARG A 68 -7.65 9.99 -5.43
CA ARG A 68 -8.35 10.32 -4.17
C ARG A 68 -9.81 9.85 -4.20
N SER A 69 -10.45 9.85 -5.37
CA SER A 69 -11.84 9.44 -5.56
C SER A 69 -12.02 7.98 -5.98
N LYS A 70 -10.94 7.22 -6.19
CA LYS A 70 -11.02 5.84 -6.72
C LYS A 70 -11.75 4.88 -5.79
N TYR A 71 -11.58 5.05 -4.48
CA TYR A 71 -12.11 4.17 -3.45
C TYR A 71 -12.66 4.98 -2.27
N GLY A 72 -13.54 4.35 -1.49
CA GLY A 72 -14.00 4.92 -0.22
C GLY A 72 -12.85 5.05 0.79
N TRP A 73 -12.94 6.04 1.67
CA TRP A 73 -11.91 6.34 2.66
C TRP A 73 -12.17 5.62 3.98
N THR A 74 -11.11 5.28 4.69
CA THR A 74 -11.17 4.67 6.01
C THR A 74 -10.00 5.11 6.87
N ALA A 75 -10.23 5.22 8.18
CA ALA A 75 -9.16 5.30 9.15
C ALA A 75 -8.75 3.88 9.55
N PHE A 76 -7.45 3.66 9.74
CA PHE A 76 -6.94 2.34 10.08
C PHE A 76 -6.17 2.33 11.41
N CYS A 77 -6.63 1.49 12.33
CA CYS A 77 -6.00 1.21 13.62
C CYS A 77 -6.07 -0.29 13.98
N GLY A 78 -6.22 -1.17 12.98
CA GLY A 78 -6.41 -2.61 13.17
C GLY A 78 -5.23 -3.31 13.85
N PRO A 79 -5.40 -4.56 14.32
CA PRO A 79 -4.38 -5.30 15.11
C PRO A 79 -3.19 -5.80 14.27
N VAL A 80 -3.37 -5.99 12.97
CA VAL A 80 -2.35 -6.53 12.05
C VAL A 80 -2.13 -5.55 10.90
N GLY A 81 -0.88 -5.31 10.53
CA GLY A 81 -0.49 -4.38 9.45
C GLY A 81 0.09 -3.04 9.91
N PRO A 82 0.59 -2.24 8.97
CA PRO A 82 1.21 -0.95 9.25
C PRO A 82 0.17 0.04 9.79
N ARG A 83 0.61 0.96 10.65
CA ARG A 83 -0.23 2.01 11.26
C ARG A 83 0.39 3.38 11.07
N GLY A 84 -0.42 4.42 11.26
CA GLY A 84 0.03 5.80 11.11
C GLY A 84 0.54 6.08 9.69
N LEU A 85 1.68 6.75 9.58
CA LEU A 85 2.24 7.17 8.30
C LEU A 85 2.47 6.00 7.34
N ALA A 86 2.95 4.86 7.85
CA ALA A 86 3.23 3.69 7.01
C ALA A 86 1.96 3.06 6.41
N ALA A 87 0.77 3.41 6.91
CA ALA A 87 -0.52 2.96 6.40
C ALA A 87 -1.15 3.90 5.36
N CYS A 88 -0.68 5.15 5.28
CA CYS A 88 -1.25 6.15 4.37
C CYS A 88 -1.16 5.70 2.91
N GLY A 89 -2.25 5.91 2.17
CA GLY A 89 -2.39 5.54 0.76
C GLY A 89 -2.43 4.04 0.44
N LYS A 90 -2.43 3.16 1.46
CA LYS A 90 -2.60 1.71 1.25
C LYS A 90 -4.08 1.34 1.09
N CYS A 91 -4.32 0.21 0.41
CA CYS A 91 -5.64 -0.32 0.16
C CYS A 91 -5.99 -1.43 1.15
N LEU A 92 -7.27 -1.52 1.53
CA LEU A 92 -7.83 -2.60 2.33
C LEU A 92 -9.05 -3.18 1.64
N ARG A 93 -9.16 -4.51 1.66
CA ARG A 93 -10.40 -5.20 1.28
C ARG A 93 -11.16 -5.56 2.55
N ALA A 94 -12.25 -4.83 2.81
CA ALA A 94 -13.13 -5.11 3.93
C ALA A 94 -14.26 -6.07 3.54
N GLY A 95 -14.53 -7.06 4.38
CA GLY A 95 -15.66 -7.99 4.24
C GLY A 95 -16.53 -7.98 5.49
N ASN A 96 -17.85 -8.03 5.33
CA ASN A 96 -18.77 -8.11 6.47
C ASN A 96 -18.98 -9.57 6.85
N THR A 97 -18.45 -9.98 8.01
CA THR A 97 -18.51 -11.36 8.50
C THR A 97 -19.91 -11.84 8.87
N ARG A 98 -20.89 -10.94 9.03
CA ARG A 98 -22.30 -11.31 9.29
C ARG A 98 -23.16 -11.44 8.03
N LYS A 99 -22.65 -10.99 6.89
CA LYS A 99 -23.35 -11.06 5.59
C LYS A 99 -22.71 -12.08 4.63
N ASN A 100 -21.58 -12.67 5.03
CA ASN A 100 -20.98 -13.84 4.40
C ASN A 100 -21.47 -15.10 5.10
#